data_AF-A0A0B7BYX8-F1
#
_entry.id   AF-A0A0B7BYX8-F1
#
_cell.length_a   1.000
_cell.length_b   1.000
_cell.length_c   1.000
_cell.angle_alpha   90.00
_cell.angle_beta   90.00
_cell.angle_gamma   90.00
#
_symmetry.space_group_name_H-M   'P 1'
#
loop_
_entity.id
_entity.type
_entity.pdbx_description
1 polymer ?
#
loop_
_entity_poly.entity_id
_entity_poly.type
_entity_poly.pdbx_seq_one_letter_code
_entity_poly.pdbx_strand_id
1 'polypeptide(L)'
;AVRTKAMKCLTQVVEADPGILARSDMQRGVHGRFLDQSTSVREAAIELVGKFILIQPDLIPNYYDMLSDRILDTGISVRKRVIRIFKDICIEHCDFPKIPEMCVKMIRRVNDEEGIKKLVNEVFQSMWFTPIGSRTKDTEKLVQRVMNITDVVAAAKDTSYEFFEQLLENLLKKDDDGNYNKTAITACKQIVDCLVENVLRIEEKSVEKSDGKAISGRLVGCLSTLHLFSKIKPDLMVEHANTLQPYLDIKCNTQGDFMVLHFVARILELVI
;
A
#
# COMPACT_ATOMS: atom_id res chain seq x y z
N ALA A 1 8.30 1.91 34.65
CA ALA A 1 8.30 0.49 35.04
C ALA A 1 6.89 -0.05 35.35
N VAL A 2 6.22 0.42 36.42
CA VAL A 2 4.89 -0.11 36.84
C VAL A 2 3.83 0.01 35.74
N ARG A 3 3.71 1.18 35.09
CA ARG A 3 2.72 1.40 34.00
C ARG A 3 2.92 0.49 32.79
N THR A 4 4.17 0.31 32.34
CA THR A 4 4.51 -0.64 31.26
C THR A 4 4.18 -2.07 31.66
N LYS A 5 4.47 -2.46 32.91
CA LYS A 5 4.13 -3.79 33.42
C LYS A 5 2.62 -4.00 33.50
N ALA A 6 1.86 -2.99 33.93
CA ALA A 6 0.41 -3.02 33.91
C ALA A 6 -0.15 -3.22 32.49
N MET A 7 0.42 -2.56 31.47
CA MET A 7 0.03 -2.79 30.08
C MET A 7 0.30 -4.23 29.63
N LYS A 8 1.46 -4.80 29.97
CA LYS A 8 1.78 -6.20 29.65
C LYS A 8 0.86 -7.19 30.39
N CYS A 9 0.51 -6.91 31.64
CA CYS A 9 -0.47 -7.72 32.37
C CYS A 9 -1.87 -7.61 31.75
N LEU A 10 -2.27 -6.41 31.31
CA LEU A 10 -3.53 -6.23 30.60
C LEU A 10 -3.57 -7.04 29.30
N THR A 11 -2.45 -7.21 28.60
CA THR A 11 -2.36 -8.11 27.44
C THR A 11 -2.79 -9.53 27.77
N GLN A 12 -2.36 -10.07 28.90
CA GLN A 12 -2.74 -11.42 29.33
C GLN A 12 -4.23 -11.52 29.68
N VAL A 13 -4.81 -10.46 30.25
CA VAL A 13 -6.24 -10.41 30.58
C VAL A 13 -7.08 -10.38 29.31
N VAL A 14 -6.71 -9.55 28.34
CA VAL A 14 -7.44 -9.46 27.07
C VAL A 14 -7.21 -10.72 26.22
N GLU A 15 -6.09 -11.43 26.38
CA GLU A 15 -5.89 -12.75 25.76
C GLU A 15 -6.92 -13.78 26.25
N ALA A 16 -7.32 -13.70 27.52
CA ALA A 16 -8.36 -14.56 28.09
C ALA A 16 -9.78 -14.13 27.68
N ASP A 17 -10.03 -12.82 27.57
CA ASP A 17 -11.32 -12.26 27.11
C ASP A 17 -11.09 -11.04 26.19
N PRO A 18 -11.07 -11.26 24.86
CA PRO A 18 -10.89 -10.19 23.88
C PRO A 18 -12.02 -9.15 23.88
N GLY A 19 -13.23 -9.53 24.33
CA GLY A 19 -14.40 -8.66 24.39
C GLY A 19 -14.23 -7.46 25.33
N ILE A 20 -13.25 -7.51 26.23
CA ILE A 20 -12.90 -6.41 27.13
C ILE A 20 -12.55 -5.13 26.35
N LEU A 21 -11.89 -5.24 25.20
CA LEU A 21 -11.51 -4.07 24.38
C LEU A 21 -12.70 -3.46 23.61
N ALA A 22 -13.84 -4.14 23.54
CA ALA A 22 -15.06 -3.53 23.01
C ALA A 22 -15.71 -2.55 23.98
N ARG A 23 -15.36 -2.60 25.28
CA ARG A 23 -15.96 -1.72 26.30
C ARG A 23 -15.45 -0.28 26.19
N SER A 24 -16.36 0.68 26.30
CA SER A 24 -16.06 2.11 26.13
C SER A 24 -15.13 2.69 27.21
N ASP A 25 -15.17 2.15 28.43
CA ASP A 25 -14.24 2.52 29.50
C ASP A 25 -12.82 2.03 29.22
N MET A 26 -12.68 0.80 28.72
CA MET A 26 -11.40 0.22 28.30
C MET A 26 -10.81 0.94 27.09
N GLN A 27 -11.63 1.26 26.09
CA GLN A 27 -11.20 2.06 24.93
C GLN A 27 -10.62 3.40 25.35
N ARG A 28 -11.30 4.15 26.23
CA ARG A 28 -10.78 5.42 26.78
C ARG A 28 -9.50 5.23 27.58
N GLY A 29 -9.44 4.18 28.42
CA GLY A 29 -8.27 3.86 29.23
C GLY A 29 -7.03 3.59 28.37
N VAL A 30 -7.18 2.75 27.34
CA VAL A 30 -6.12 2.40 26.38
C VAL A 30 -5.73 3.60 25.53
N HIS A 31 -6.70 4.41 25.06
CA HIS A 31 -6.44 5.66 24.36
C HIS A 31 -5.54 6.59 25.19
N GLY A 32 -5.83 6.76 26.48
CA GLY A 32 -5.00 7.54 27.39
C GLY A 32 -3.57 7.00 27.58
N ARG A 33 -3.27 5.78 27.13
CA ARG A 33 -1.92 5.18 27.13
C ARG A 33 -1.20 5.35 25.79
N PHE A 34 -1.92 5.60 24.69
CA PHE A 34 -1.30 5.93 23.40
C PHE A 34 -0.59 7.30 23.45
N LEU A 35 -0.99 8.16 24.38
CA LEU A 35 -0.43 9.51 24.58
C LEU A 35 0.46 9.60 25.82
N ASP A 36 0.89 8.46 26.36
CA ASP A 36 1.74 8.42 27.55
C ASP A 36 3.09 9.10 27.29
N GLN A 37 3.64 9.80 28.29
CA GLN A 37 4.96 10.43 28.19
C GLN A 37 6.08 9.40 27.90
N SER A 38 5.93 8.17 28.39
CA SER A 38 6.93 7.12 28.16
C SER A 38 6.68 6.39 26.84
N THR A 39 7.68 6.41 25.95
CA THR A 39 7.68 5.63 24.69
C THR A 39 7.37 4.15 24.92
N SER A 40 7.95 3.55 25.97
CA SER A 40 7.72 2.14 26.31
C SER A 40 6.27 1.82 26.68
N VAL A 41 5.54 2.78 27.26
CA VAL A 41 4.13 2.61 27.62
C VAL A 41 3.25 2.75 26.37
N ARG A 42 3.55 3.74 25.52
CA ARG A 42 2.86 3.92 24.22
C ARG A 42 3.01 2.67 23.36
N GLU A 43 4.24 2.16 23.22
CA GLU A 43 4.52 0.95 22.45
C GLU A 43 3.75 -0.26 22.98
N ALA A 44 3.77 -0.49 24.30
CA ALA A 44 3.03 -1.60 24.91
C ALA A 44 1.51 -1.49 24.71
N ALA A 45 0.96 -0.27 24.72
CA ALA A 45 -0.46 -0.04 24.45
C ALA A 45 -0.83 -0.31 22.99
N ILE A 46 0.03 0.10 22.05
CA ILE A 46 -0.17 -0.14 20.62
C ILE A 46 -0.01 -1.63 20.30
N GLU A 47 0.95 -2.31 20.91
CA GLU A 47 1.13 -3.75 20.78
C GLU A 47 -0.07 -4.54 21.32
N LEU A 48 -0.61 -4.12 22.48
CA LEU A 48 -1.86 -4.65 23.01
C LEU A 48 -2.98 -4.53 21.96
N VAL A 49 -3.31 -3.32 21.53
CA VAL A 49 -4.42 -3.09 20.60
C VAL A 49 -4.21 -3.82 19.27
N GLY A 50 -3.01 -3.69 18.69
CA GLY A 50 -2.67 -4.32 17.41
C GLY A 50 -2.88 -5.83 17.40
N LYS A 51 -2.53 -6.51 18.49
CA LYS A 51 -2.76 -7.95 18.62
C LYS A 51 -4.24 -8.31 18.59
N PHE A 52 -5.10 -7.53 19.25
CA PHE A 52 -6.50 -7.90 19.42
C PHE A 52 -7.41 -7.46 18.28
N ILE A 53 -7.12 -6.35 17.62
CA ILE A 53 -7.91 -5.94 16.45
C ILE A 53 -7.74 -6.93 15.28
N LEU A 54 -6.65 -7.70 15.24
CA LEU A 54 -6.48 -8.80 14.29
C LEU A 54 -7.37 -10.01 14.64
N ILE A 55 -7.63 -10.24 15.93
CA ILE A 55 -8.52 -11.32 16.41
C ILE A 55 -10.00 -10.91 16.31
N GLN A 56 -10.31 -9.64 16.53
CA GLN A 56 -11.66 -9.06 16.44
C GLN A 56 -11.68 -7.91 15.42
N PRO A 57 -11.87 -8.22 14.12
CA PRO A 57 -11.76 -7.24 13.03
C PRO A 57 -12.78 -6.10 13.13
N ASP A 58 -13.93 -6.34 13.76
CA ASP A 58 -14.97 -5.34 14.03
C ASP A 58 -14.46 -4.16 14.88
N LEU A 59 -13.34 -4.35 15.60
CA LEU A 59 -12.70 -3.29 16.38
C LEU A 59 -11.69 -2.46 15.57
N ILE A 60 -11.29 -2.89 14.37
CA ILE A 60 -10.35 -2.14 13.51
C ILE A 60 -10.85 -0.70 13.27
N PRO A 61 -12.12 -0.44 12.89
CA PRO A 61 -12.60 0.93 12.69
C PRO A 61 -12.50 1.79 13.96
N ASN A 62 -12.77 1.19 15.13
CA ASN A 62 -12.77 1.91 16.41
C ASN A 62 -11.37 2.38 16.82
N TYR A 63 -10.33 1.60 16.49
CA TYR A 63 -8.95 1.88 16.85
C TYR A 63 -8.09 2.46 15.72
N TYR A 64 -8.60 2.46 14.49
CA TYR A 64 -7.84 2.88 13.31
C TYR A 64 -7.24 4.26 13.46
N ASP A 65 -8.07 5.28 13.73
CA ASP A 65 -7.60 6.67 13.80
C ASP A 65 -6.51 6.84 14.86
N MET A 66 -6.70 6.22 16.03
CA MET A 66 -5.73 6.24 17.13
C MET A 66 -4.40 5.61 16.73
N LEU A 67 -4.41 4.46 16.05
CA LEU A 67 -3.19 3.80 15.55
C LEU A 67 -2.53 4.62 14.44
N SER A 68 -3.35 5.19 13.56
CA SER A 68 -2.92 6.01 12.43
C SER A 68 -2.12 7.22 12.89
N ASP A 69 -2.57 7.91 13.93
CA ASP A 69 -1.85 9.06 14.50
C ASP A 69 -0.48 8.67 15.06
N ARG A 70 -0.32 7.41 15.51
CA ARG A 70 0.94 6.91 16.09
C ARG A 70 2.00 6.56 15.04
N ILE A 71 1.70 6.58 13.74
CA ILE A 71 2.72 6.43 12.70
C ILE A 71 3.70 7.62 12.65
N LEU A 72 3.32 8.76 13.25
CA LEU A 72 4.14 9.96 13.41
C LEU A 72 4.71 10.12 14.82
N ASP A 73 4.66 9.07 15.67
CA ASP A 73 5.13 9.15 17.06
C ASP A 73 6.63 9.47 17.13
N THR A 74 7.07 10.21 18.15
CA THR A 74 8.49 10.53 18.33
C THR A 74 9.36 9.29 18.58
N GLY A 75 8.78 8.24 19.17
CA GLY A 75 9.47 6.99 19.45
C GLY A 75 9.60 6.08 18.23
N ILE A 76 10.83 5.70 17.88
CA ILE A 76 11.12 4.78 16.77
C ILE A 76 10.39 3.44 16.96
N SER A 77 10.43 2.87 18.17
CA SER A 77 9.82 1.55 18.44
C SER A 77 8.30 1.56 18.27
N VAL A 78 7.65 2.68 18.63
CA VAL A 78 6.23 2.91 18.40
C VAL A 78 5.91 2.91 16.91
N ARG A 79 6.63 3.70 16.11
CA ARG A 79 6.41 3.77 14.65
C ARG A 79 6.63 2.42 13.98
N LYS A 80 7.70 1.69 14.35
CA LYS A 80 7.94 0.31 13.86
C LYS A 80 6.77 -0.61 14.18
N ARG A 81 6.17 -0.47 15.36
CA ARG A 81 5.03 -1.29 15.78
C ARG A 81 3.79 -1.00 14.93
N VAL A 82 3.47 0.27 14.70
CA VAL A 82 2.32 0.68 13.87
C VAL A 82 2.47 0.16 12.45
N ILE A 83 3.66 0.28 11.84
CA ILE A 83 3.92 -0.22 10.48
C ILE A 83 3.67 -1.74 10.38
N ARG A 84 4.10 -2.51 11.39
CA ARG A 84 3.85 -3.97 11.42
C ARG A 84 2.36 -4.30 11.55
N ILE A 85 1.66 -3.63 12.46
CA ILE A 85 0.21 -3.81 12.63
C ILE A 85 -0.51 -3.47 11.32
N PHE A 86 -0.15 -2.38 10.64
CA PHE A 86 -0.75 -2.00 9.37
C PHE A 86 -0.47 -3.04 8.27
N LYS A 87 0.75 -3.57 8.20
CA LYS A 87 1.05 -4.71 7.32
C LYS A 87 0.12 -5.89 7.59
N ASP A 88 -0.03 -6.28 8.86
CA ASP A 88 -0.82 -7.44 9.24
C ASP A 88 -2.31 -7.23 8.89
N ILE A 89 -2.86 -6.03 9.14
CA ILE A 89 -4.21 -5.66 8.70
C ILE A 89 -4.35 -5.73 7.17
N CYS A 90 -3.37 -5.24 6.41
CA CYS A 90 -3.41 -5.30 4.95
C CYS A 90 -3.45 -6.73 4.39
N ILE A 91 -2.87 -7.69 5.10
CA ILE A 91 -2.77 -9.09 4.68
C ILE A 91 -3.98 -9.90 5.17
N GLU A 92 -4.36 -9.75 6.43
CA GLU A 92 -5.40 -10.55 7.07
C GLU A 92 -6.81 -10.00 6.83
N HIS A 93 -6.94 -8.69 6.65
CA HIS A 93 -8.22 -7.97 6.51
C HIS A 93 -8.20 -7.05 5.29
N CYS A 94 -7.87 -7.60 4.13
CA CYS A 94 -7.67 -6.86 2.87
C CYS A 94 -8.92 -6.12 2.36
N ASP A 95 -10.11 -6.48 2.83
CA ASP A 95 -11.37 -5.81 2.50
C ASP A 95 -11.63 -4.53 3.33
N PHE A 96 -10.74 -4.21 4.29
CA PHE A 96 -10.92 -3.02 5.12
C PHE A 96 -10.84 -1.73 4.27
N PRO A 97 -11.85 -0.84 4.28
CA PRO A 97 -11.89 0.29 3.33
C PRO A 97 -10.72 1.29 3.44
N LYS A 98 -9.98 1.29 4.55
CA LYS A 98 -8.84 2.19 4.79
C LYS A 98 -7.48 1.60 4.40
N ILE A 99 -7.42 0.41 3.79
CA ILE A 99 -6.15 -0.19 3.33
C ILE A 99 -5.34 0.80 2.45
N PRO A 100 -5.92 1.46 1.42
CA PRO A 100 -5.14 2.39 0.60
C PRO A 100 -4.53 3.53 1.43
N GLU A 101 -5.30 4.11 2.36
CA GLU A 101 -4.84 5.18 3.25
C GLU A 101 -3.71 4.70 4.18
N MET A 102 -3.82 3.48 4.74
CA MET A 102 -2.77 2.85 5.55
C MET A 102 -1.47 2.72 4.77
N CYS A 103 -1.54 2.17 3.55
CA CYS A 103 -0.38 2.00 2.69
C CYS A 103 0.25 3.34 2.35
N VAL A 104 -0.52 4.38 1.96
CA VAL A 104 0.00 5.73 1.72
C VAL A 104 0.74 6.26 2.95
N LYS A 105 0.16 6.13 4.15
CA LYS A 105 0.80 6.56 5.40
C LYS A 105 2.11 5.81 5.69
N MET A 106 2.17 4.50 5.40
CA MET A 106 3.40 3.71 5.53
C MET A 106 4.47 4.13 4.51
N ILE A 107 4.10 4.32 3.24
CA ILE A 107 5.04 4.71 2.16
C ILE A 107 5.68 6.07 2.44
N ARG A 108 4.93 7.01 3.02
CA ARG A 108 5.47 8.32 3.46
C ARG A 108 6.60 8.20 4.50
N ARG A 109 6.81 7.03 5.11
CA ARG A 109 7.93 6.78 6.03
C ARG A 109 9.20 6.26 5.33
N VAL A 110 9.25 6.25 3.99
CA VAL A 110 10.44 5.82 3.21
C VAL A 110 11.66 6.73 3.42
N ASN A 111 11.45 7.98 3.85
CA ASN A 111 12.51 8.96 4.14
C ASN A 111 12.75 9.18 5.65
N ASP A 112 12.26 8.26 6.49
CA ASP A 112 12.39 8.30 7.93
C ASP A 112 13.81 7.89 8.43
N GLU A 113 13.97 7.56 9.71
CA GLU A 113 15.20 6.99 10.28
C GLU A 113 15.50 5.61 9.69
N GLU A 114 16.79 5.24 9.63
CA GLU A 114 17.28 4.04 8.93
C GLU A 114 16.53 2.75 9.32
N GLY A 115 16.25 2.56 10.61
CA GLY A 115 15.50 1.39 11.10
C GLY A 115 14.02 1.34 10.67
N ILE A 116 13.43 2.48 10.33
CA ILE A 116 12.07 2.60 9.77
C ILE A 116 12.12 2.44 8.26
N LYS A 117 13.06 3.12 7.57
CA LYS A 117 13.28 3.00 6.13
C LYS A 117 13.41 1.55 5.71
N LYS A 118 14.28 0.81 6.40
CA LYS A 118 14.50 -0.62 6.15
C LYS A 118 13.20 -1.42 6.32
N LEU A 119 12.46 -1.16 7.40
CA LEU A 119 11.19 -1.86 7.69
C LEU A 119 10.12 -1.58 6.62
N VAL A 120 9.98 -0.33 6.16
CA VAL A 120 9.02 0.04 5.10
C VAL A 120 9.34 -0.71 3.80
N ASN A 121 10.61 -0.74 3.40
CA ASN A 121 11.06 -1.47 2.22
C ASN A 121 10.78 -2.98 2.36
N GLU A 122 11.12 -3.59 3.50
CA GLU A 122 10.85 -5.01 3.77
C GLU A 122 9.35 -5.35 3.73
N VAL A 123 8.50 -4.48 4.31
CA VAL A 123 7.05 -4.64 4.31
C VAL A 123 6.51 -4.68 2.89
N PHE A 124 6.79 -3.66 2.07
CA PHE A 124 6.27 -3.59 0.71
C PHE A 124 6.90 -4.60 -0.23
N GLN A 125 8.18 -4.94 -0.05
CA GLN A 125 8.81 -6.03 -0.80
C GLN A 125 8.08 -7.37 -0.56
N SER A 126 7.74 -7.66 0.70
CA SER A 126 7.01 -8.88 1.05
C SER A 126 5.55 -8.87 0.58
N MET A 127 4.88 -7.71 0.62
CA MET A 127 3.46 -7.60 0.25
C MET A 127 3.26 -7.60 -1.27
N TRP A 128 4.07 -6.83 -2.01
CA TRP A 128 3.82 -6.51 -3.42
C TRP A 128 4.89 -7.06 -4.36
N PHE A 129 6.15 -7.05 -3.96
CA PHE A 129 7.28 -7.31 -4.87
C PHE A 129 7.90 -8.70 -4.66
N THR A 130 7.03 -9.68 -4.42
CA THR A 130 7.38 -11.11 -4.38
C THR A 130 6.70 -11.82 -5.55
N PRO A 131 7.43 -12.49 -6.46
CA PRO A 131 6.86 -13.17 -7.61
C PRO A 131 5.77 -14.15 -7.22
N ILE A 132 4.72 -14.17 -8.01
CA ILE A 132 3.59 -15.07 -7.86
C ILE A 132 3.77 -16.23 -8.85
N GLY A 133 3.47 -17.46 -8.42
CA GLY A 133 3.56 -18.65 -9.28
C GLY A 133 2.55 -18.63 -10.44
N SER A 134 2.69 -19.58 -11.37
CA SER A 134 1.87 -19.61 -12.60
C SER A 134 0.57 -20.44 -12.48
N ARG A 135 0.06 -20.70 -11.28
CA ARG A 135 -1.20 -21.47 -11.10
C ARG A 135 -2.41 -20.55 -11.27
N THR A 136 -3.58 -21.09 -11.65
CA THR A 136 -4.80 -20.28 -11.85
C THR A 136 -5.21 -19.46 -10.62
N LYS A 137 -5.14 -20.04 -9.41
CA LYS A 137 -5.38 -19.33 -8.14
C LYS A 137 -4.35 -18.22 -7.86
N ASP A 138 -3.17 -18.34 -8.45
CA ASP A 138 -2.11 -17.36 -8.32
C ASP A 138 -2.36 -16.14 -9.23
N THR A 139 -3.03 -16.32 -10.38
CA THR A 139 -3.49 -15.22 -11.24
C THR A 139 -4.50 -14.29 -10.54
N GLU A 140 -5.48 -14.83 -9.81
CA GLU A 140 -6.44 -14.01 -9.05
C GLU A 140 -5.75 -13.17 -7.97
N LYS A 141 -4.75 -13.74 -7.28
CA LYS A 141 -3.94 -13.02 -6.30
C LYS A 141 -3.12 -11.90 -6.93
N LEU A 142 -2.56 -12.12 -8.12
CA LEU A 142 -1.83 -11.08 -8.86
C LEU A 142 -2.77 -9.93 -9.22
N VAL A 143 -3.96 -10.22 -9.75
CA VAL A 143 -4.97 -9.20 -10.06
C VAL A 143 -5.34 -8.41 -8.81
N GLN A 144 -5.64 -9.08 -7.69
CA GLN A 144 -5.97 -8.39 -6.44
C GLN A 144 -4.82 -7.48 -5.95
N ARG A 145 -3.58 -7.96 -6.04
CA ARG A 145 -2.40 -7.17 -5.70
C ARG A 145 -2.27 -5.93 -6.59
N VAL A 146 -2.45 -6.09 -7.90
CA VAL A 146 -2.40 -4.98 -8.86
C VAL A 146 -3.48 -3.95 -8.56
N MET A 147 -4.72 -4.39 -8.30
CA MET A 147 -5.81 -3.48 -7.92
C MET A 147 -5.46 -2.72 -6.63
N ASN A 148 -4.94 -3.40 -5.60
CA ASN A 148 -4.54 -2.74 -4.36
C ASN A 148 -3.43 -1.70 -4.58
N ILE A 149 -2.43 -1.99 -5.43
CA ILE A 149 -1.38 -1.01 -5.79
C ILE A 149 -1.99 0.20 -6.50
N THR A 150 -2.88 -0.04 -7.47
CA THR A 150 -3.57 1.02 -8.19
C THR A 150 -4.42 1.90 -7.27
N ASP A 151 -5.13 1.32 -6.31
CA ASP A 151 -5.91 2.07 -5.33
C ASP A 151 -5.02 2.92 -4.41
N VAL A 152 -3.85 2.41 -4.03
CA VAL A 152 -2.85 3.18 -3.26
C VAL A 152 -2.31 4.36 -4.07
N VAL A 153 -1.96 4.14 -5.34
CA VAL A 153 -1.49 5.21 -6.23
C VAL A 153 -2.59 6.26 -6.41
N ALA A 154 -3.83 5.85 -6.65
CA ALA A 154 -4.97 6.75 -6.75
C ALA A 154 -5.19 7.56 -5.46
N ALA A 155 -5.06 6.95 -4.28
CA ALA A 155 -5.15 7.62 -2.98
C ALA A 155 -3.98 8.56 -2.69
N ALA A 156 -2.83 8.38 -3.35
CA ALA A 156 -1.65 9.23 -3.18
C ALA A 156 -1.68 10.51 -4.04
N LYS A 157 -2.60 10.61 -5.00
CA LYS A 157 -2.68 11.68 -6.02
C LYS A 157 -2.60 13.10 -5.43
N ASP A 158 -3.20 13.33 -4.26
CA ASP A 158 -3.26 14.66 -3.64
C ASP A 158 -1.97 15.06 -2.90
N THR A 159 -1.00 14.15 -2.77
CA THR A 159 0.19 14.34 -1.91
C THR A 159 1.54 14.08 -2.58
N SER A 160 1.57 14.10 -3.91
CA SER A 160 2.71 13.73 -4.76
C SER A 160 3.02 12.23 -4.77
N TYR A 161 3.41 11.73 -5.95
CA TYR A 161 3.86 10.35 -6.13
C TYR A 161 5.31 10.11 -5.67
N GLU A 162 6.03 11.17 -5.27
CA GLU A 162 7.45 11.13 -4.89
C GLU A 162 7.81 10.02 -3.90
N PHE A 163 7.01 9.79 -2.86
CA PHE A 163 7.31 8.73 -1.89
C PHE A 163 7.17 7.31 -2.48
N PHE A 164 6.24 7.13 -3.42
CA PHE A 164 6.08 5.86 -4.12
C PHE A 164 7.22 5.64 -5.12
N GLU A 165 7.62 6.69 -5.84
CA GLU A 165 8.82 6.68 -6.69
C GLU A 165 10.06 6.29 -5.88
N GLN A 166 10.29 6.93 -4.73
CA GLN A 166 11.41 6.63 -3.85
C GLN A 166 11.39 5.19 -3.31
N LEU A 167 10.21 4.63 -3.04
CA LEU A 167 10.06 3.23 -2.66
C LEU A 167 10.48 2.29 -3.80
N LEU A 168 10.01 2.55 -5.02
CA LEU A 168 10.38 1.77 -6.20
C LEU A 168 11.88 1.88 -6.50
N GLU A 169 12.47 3.08 -6.40
CA GLU A 169 13.91 3.30 -6.56
C GLU A 169 14.72 2.49 -5.55
N ASN A 170 14.33 2.52 -4.27
CA ASN A 170 15.03 1.77 -3.22
C ASN A 170 14.95 0.26 -3.43
N LEU A 171 13.86 -0.23 -4.00
CA LEU A 171 13.64 -1.63 -4.29
C LEU A 171 14.40 -2.10 -5.54
N LEU A 172 14.47 -1.25 -6.57
CA LEU A 172 14.97 -1.59 -7.91
C LEU A 172 16.38 -1.07 -8.18
N LYS A 173 17.00 -0.35 -7.25
CA LYS A 173 18.42 0.02 -7.33
C LYS A 173 19.32 -1.22 -7.29
N LYS A 174 20.52 -1.05 -7.82
CA LYS A 174 21.59 -2.04 -7.66
C LYS A 174 22.08 -2.05 -6.20
N ASP A 175 22.45 -3.23 -5.72
CA ASP A 175 23.20 -3.36 -4.47
C ASP A 175 24.65 -2.90 -4.65
N ASP A 176 25.43 -2.96 -3.56
CA ASP A 176 26.83 -2.53 -3.55
C ASP A 176 27.72 -3.35 -4.51
N ASP A 177 27.29 -4.57 -4.83
CA ASP A 177 27.95 -5.47 -5.79
C ASP A 177 27.47 -5.22 -7.25
N GLY A 178 26.61 -4.22 -7.47
CA GLY A 178 26.08 -3.87 -8.78
C GLY A 178 24.96 -4.80 -9.28
N ASN A 179 24.45 -5.69 -8.43
CA ASN A 179 23.40 -6.64 -8.77
C ASN A 179 22.01 -6.06 -8.50
N TYR A 180 21.06 -6.40 -9.36
CA TYR A 180 19.66 -6.07 -9.11
C TYR A 180 18.97 -7.13 -8.25
N ASN A 181 17.96 -6.70 -7.48
CA ASN A 181 17.02 -7.60 -6.82
C ASN A 181 16.15 -8.33 -7.86
N LYS A 182 16.62 -9.50 -8.32
CA LYS A 182 15.96 -10.30 -9.36
C LYS A 182 14.51 -10.63 -9.00
N THR A 183 14.24 -10.93 -7.73
CA THR A 183 12.91 -11.25 -7.21
C THR A 183 11.96 -10.06 -7.38
N ALA A 184 12.40 -8.87 -6.99
CA ALA A 184 11.62 -7.65 -7.17
C ALA A 184 11.41 -7.31 -8.65
N ILE A 185 12.44 -7.43 -9.50
CA ILE A 185 12.31 -7.20 -10.94
C ILE A 185 11.26 -8.12 -11.57
N THR A 186 11.32 -9.42 -11.28
CA THR A 186 10.34 -10.38 -11.79
C THR A 186 8.93 -10.03 -11.34
N ALA A 187 8.75 -9.65 -10.07
CA ALA A 187 7.45 -9.22 -9.57
C ALA A 187 6.95 -7.92 -10.24
N CYS A 188 7.84 -6.95 -10.46
CA CYS A 188 7.51 -5.72 -11.19
C CYS A 188 7.08 -6.02 -12.63
N LYS A 189 7.75 -6.94 -13.33
CA LYS A 189 7.32 -7.38 -14.66
C LYS A 189 5.92 -7.98 -14.62
N GLN A 190 5.63 -8.89 -13.69
CA GLN A 190 4.28 -9.46 -13.52
C GLN A 190 3.21 -8.40 -13.23
N ILE A 191 3.53 -7.40 -12.41
CA ILE A 191 2.63 -6.29 -12.08
C ILE A 191 2.36 -5.45 -13.32
N VAL A 192 3.40 -5.08 -14.08
CA VAL A 192 3.30 -4.29 -15.32
C VAL A 192 2.49 -5.04 -16.38
N ASP A 193 2.80 -6.32 -16.64
CA ASP A 193 2.07 -7.16 -17.60
C ASP A 193 0.57 -7.21 -17.25
N CYS A 194 0.25 -7.46 -15.97
CA CYS A 194 -1.13 -7.52 -15.50
C CYS A 194 -1.83 -6.15 -15.51
N LEU A 195 -1.12 -5.04 -15.29
CA LEU A 195 -1.66 -3.69 -15.45
C LEU A 195 -2.05 -3.41 -16.90
N VAL A 196 -1.21 -3.80 -17.87
CA VAL A 196 -1.49 -3.64 -19.30
C VAL A 196 -2.70 -4.50 -19.72
N GLU A 197 -2.76 -5.76 -19.29
CA GLU A 197 -3.94 -6.62 -19.50
C GLU A 197 -5.21 -6.00 -18.91
N ASN A 198 -5.12 -5.38 -17.73
CA ASN A 198 -6.25 -4.70 -17.12
C ASN A 198 -6.70 -3.46 -17.91
N VAL A 199 -5.76 -2.69 -18.48
CA VAL A 199 -6.07 -1.55 -19.35
C VAL A 199 -6.91 -2.01 -20.55
N LEU A 200 -6.47 -3.06 -21.26
CA LEU A 200 -7.19 -3.64 -22.39
C LEU A 200 -8.59 -4.14 -22.00
N ARG A 201 -8.68 -4.87 -20.88
CA ARG A 201 -9.96 -5.40 -20.38
C ARG A 201 -10.95 -4.29 -19.97
N ILE A 202 -10.45 -3.17 -19.46
CA ILE A 202 -11.29 -2.02 -19.10
C ILE A 202 -11.84 -1.36 -20.37
N GLU A 203 -11.03 -1.24 -21.41
CA GLU A 203 -11.44 -0.72 -22.72
C GLU A 203 -12.52 -1.60 -23.36
N GLU A 204 -12.33 -2.92 -23.43
CA GLU A 204 -13.33 -3.86 -23.97
C GLU A 204 -14.70 -3.71 -23.30
N LYS A 205 -14.71 -3.61 -21.97
CA LYS A 205 -15.94 -3.44 -21.18
C LYS A 205 -16.58 -2.06 -21.33
N SER A 206 -15.79 -1.04 -21.70
CA SER A 206 -16.30 0.31 -21.94
C SER A 206 -17.18 0.39 -23.20
N VAL A 207 -16.93 -0.49 -24.17
CA VAL A 207 -17.74 -0.63 -25.39
C VAL A 207 -19.10 -1.25 -25.08
N GLU A 208 -19.21 -2.04 -24.01
CA GLU A 208 -20.42 -2.80 -23.65
C GLU A 208 -21.34 -2.11 -22.62
N LYS A 209 -20.86 -1.14 -21.82
CA LYS A 209 -21.62 -0.54 -20.71
C LYS A 209 -21.49 0.99 -20.63
N SER A 210 -22.62 1.67 -20.36
CA SER A 210 -22.76 3.13 -20.32
C SER A 210 -22.19 3.84 -19.08
N ASP A 211 -21.40 3.16 -18.24
CA ASP A 211 -20.95 3.69 -16.94
C ASP A 211 -19.56 4.37 -17.05
N GLY A 212 -19.47 5.34 -17.98
CA GLY A 212 -18.19 5.88 -18.48
C GLY A 212 -17.31 6.58 -17.44
N LYS A 213 -17.87 7.13 -16.36
CA LYS A 213 -17.09 7.88 -15.35
C LYS A 213 -16.28 6.97 -14.43
N ALA A 214 -16.87 5.86 -13.99
CA ALA A 214 -16.19 4.88 -13.13
C ALA A 214 -15.09 4.13 -13.91
N ILE A 215 -15.36 3.84 -15.18
CA ILE A 215 -14.42 3.19 -16.11
C ILE A 215 -13.19 4.10 -16.36
N SER A 216 -13.44 5.38 -16.64
CA SER A 216 -12.38 6.37 -16.84
C SER A 216 -11.47 6.52 -15.62
N GLY A 217 -12.03 6.53 -14.40
CA GLY A 217 -11.24 6.60 -13.16
C GLY A 217 -10.30 5.40 -12.96
N ARG A 218 -10.77 4.19 -13.24
CA ARG A 218 -9.95 2.96 -13.13
C ARG A 218 -8.85 2.93 -14.18
N LEU A 219 -9.16 3.31 -15.42
CA LEU A 219 -8.19 3.38 -16.50
C LEU A 219 -7.06 4.37 -16.17
N VAL A 220 -7.42 5.57 -15.70
CA VAL A 220 -6.45 6.58 -15.23
C VAL A 220 -5.60 6.04 -14.07
N GLY A 221 -6.20 5.31 -13.13
CA GLY A 221 -5.48 4.64 -12.06
C GLY A 221 -4.41 3.67 -12.58
N CYS A 222 -4.77 2.76 -13.50
CA CYS A 222 -3.83 1.82 -14.08
C CYS A 222 -2.70 2.52 -14.85
N LEU A 223 -3.03 3.51 -15.69
CA LEU A 223 -2.04 4.26 -16.48
C LEU A 223 -1.13 5.12 -15.61
N SER A 224 -1.65 5.75 -14.55
CA SER A 224 -0.82 6.48 -13.59
C SER A 224 0.16 5.55 -12.87
N THR A 225 -0.29 4.33 -12.54
CA THR A 225 0.55 3.31 -11.92
C THR A 225 1.65 2.84 -12.89
N LEU A 226 1.29 2.54 -14.14
CA LEU A 226 2.24 2.19 -15.20
C LEU A 226 3.27 3.30 -15.42
N HIS A 227 2.85 4.56 -15.42
CA HIS A 227 3.76 5.70 -15.54
C HIS A 227 4.82 5.72 -14.44
N LEU A 228 4.45 5.44 -13.18
CA LEU A 228 5.42 5.37 -12.07
C LEU A 228 6.44 4.25 -12.27
N PHE A 229 6.02 3.06 -12.70
CA PHE A 229 6.96 1.97 -13.03
C PHE A 229 7.86 2.35 -14.20
N SER A 230 7.31 2.97 -15.24
CA SER A 230 8.04 3.42 -16.43
C SER A 230 9.12 4.43 -16.08
N LYS A 231 8.83 5.37 -15.18
CA LYS A 231 9.78 6.39 -14.74
C LYS A 231 11.00 5.80 -14.06
N ILE A 232 10.82 4.74 -13.26
CA ILE A 232 11.91 4.13 -12.48
C ILE A 232 12.66 3.05 -13.28
N LYS A 233 11.94 2.25 -14.08
CA LYS A 233 12.52 1.18 -14.89
C LYS A 233 11.84 1.09 -16.27
N PRO A 234 12.24 1.96 -17.22
CA PRO A 234 11.61 2.03 -18.55
C PRO A 234 11.59 0.69 -19.31
N ASP A 235 12.65 -0.12 -19.16
CA ASP A 235 12.76 -1.44 -19.79
C ASP A 235 11.55 -2.37 -19.56
N LEU A 236 10.82 -2.20 -18.45
CA LEU A 236 9.63 -2.99 -18.14
C LEU A 236 8.48 -2.76 -19.14
N MET A 237 8.48 -1.62 -19.84
CA MET A 237 7.40 -1.20 -20.74
C MET A 237 7.72 -1.38 -22.23
N VAL A 238 8.95 -1.77 -22.59
CA VAL A 238 9.37 -1.88 -24.00
C VAL A 238 8.47 -2.82 -24.79
N GLU A 239 8.15 -3.99 -24.23
CA GLU A 239 7.26 -4.98 -24.88
C GLU A 239 5.81 -4.49 -25.00
N HIS A 240 5.42 -3.47 -24.23
CA HIS A 240 4.06 -2.95 -24.13
C HIS A 240 3.84 -1.61 -24.86
N ALA A 241 4.89 -1.02 -25.43
CA ALA A 241 4.81 0.29 -26.09
C ALA A 241 3.81 0.29 -27.26
N ASN A 242 3.86 -0.75 -28.11
CA ASN A 242 2.93 -0.90 -29.24
C ASN A 242 1.49 -1.11 -28.77
N THR A 243 1.27 -1.72 -27.60
CA THR A 243 -0.07 -1.90 -27.01
C THR A 243 -0.67 -0.58 -26.56
N LEU A 244 0.15 0.36 -26.07
CA LEU A 244 -0.31 1.66 -25.60
C LEU A 244 -0.37 2.73 -26.70
N GLN A 245 0.38 2.56 -27.80
CA GLN A 245 0.41 3.53 -28.89
C GLN A 245 -0.98 3.96 -29.42
N PRO A 246 -1.97 3.06 -29.63
CA PRO A 246 -3.30 3.45 -30.11
C PRO A 246 -4.03 4.45 -29.19
N TYR A 247 -3.68 4.49 -27.90
CA TYR A 247 -4.30 5.41 -26.95
C TYR A 247 -3.89 6.88 -27.18
N LEU A 248 -2.87 7.15 -28.00
CA LEU A 248 -2.50 8.52 -28.41
C LEU A 248 -3.52 9.15 -29.35
N ASP A 249 -4.31 8.34 -30.07
CA ASP A 249 -5.30 8.79 -31.06
C ASP A 249 -6.70 8.98 -30.46
N ILE A 250 -6.85 8.84 -29.14
CA ILE A 250 -8.15 8.97 -28.46
C ILE A 250 -8.67 10.40 -28.56
N LYS A 251 -9.94 10.55 -28.95
CA LYS A 251 -10.64 11.83 -28.91
C LYS A 251 -10.86 12.27 -27.46
N CYS A 252 -10.18 13.33 -27.05
CA CYS A 252 -10.29 13.86 -25.69
C CYS A 252 -11.57 14.70 -25.52
N ASN A 253 -12.59 14.12 -24.87
CA ASN A 253 -13.86 14.80 -24.60
C ASN A 253 -14.08 15.08 -23.10
N THR A 254 -13.43 14.29 -22.23
CA THR A 254 -13.53 14.37 -20.79
C THR A 254 -12.17 14.62 -20.14
N GLN A 255 -12.16 15.13 -18.90
CA GLN A 255 -10.93 15.26 -18.12
C GLN A 255 -10.17 13.93 -17.99
N GLY A 256 -10.90 12.81 -17.92
CA GLY A 256 -10.31 11.49 -17.88
C GLY A 256 -9.55 11.14 -19.15
N ASP A 257 -10.09 11.46 -20.32
CA ASP A 257 -9.44 11.22 -21.62
C ASP A 257 -8.12 11.99 -21.72
N PHE A 258 -8.10 13.26 -21.27
CA PHE A 258 -6.87 14.05 -21.21
C PHE A 258 -5.82 13.41 -20.28
N MET A 259 -6.23 12.84 -19.15
CA MET A 259 -5.32 12.15 -18.23
C MET A 259 -4.79 10.84 -18.83
N VAL A 260 -5.63 10.10 -19.56
CA VAL A 260 -5.22 8.90 -20.31
C VAL A 260 -4.14 9.27 -21.34
N LEU A 261 -4.43 10.25 -22.19
CA LEU A 261 -3.48 10.74 -23.21
C LEU A 261 -2.18 11.22 -22.56
N HIS A 262 -2.28 11.99 -21.47
CA HIS A 262 -1.12 12.47 -20.72
C HIS A 262 -0.22 11.33 -20.24
N PHE A 263 -0.77 10.33 -19.53
CA PHE A 263 0.04 9.23 -19.00
C PHE A 263 0.61 8.36 -20.12
N VAL A 264 -0.17 8.06 -21.16
CA VAL A 264 0.32 7.27 -22.31
C VAL A 264 1.48 7.99 -23.01
N ALA A 265 1.34 9.28 -23.32
CA ALA A 265 2.40 10.05 -23.95
C ALA A 265 3.67 10.06 -23.09
N ARG A 266 3.54 10.25 -21.78
CA ARG A 266 4.68 10.25 -20.84
C ARG A 266 5.33 8.88 -20.67
N ILE A 267 4.55 7.79 -20.73
CA ILE A 267 5.09 6.43 -20.74
C ILE A 267 5.91 6.21 -22.00
N LEU A 268 5.36 6.53 -23.17
CA LEU A 268 6.03 6.29 -24.45
C LEU A 268 7.28 7.17 -24.63
N GLU A 269 7.27 8.41 -24.15
CA GLU A 269 8.44 9.31 -24.11
C GLU A 269 9.61 8.72 -23.30
N LEU A 270 9.34 7.91 -22.27
CA LEU A 270 10.38 7.30 -21.44
C LEU A 270 10.95 6.01 -22.04
N VAL A 271 10.23 5.38 -22.95
CA VAL A 271 10.50 4.01 -23.43
C VAL A 271 11.05 3.99 -24.85
N ILE A 272 10.69 4.98 -25.68
CA ILE A 272 11.11 5.15 -27.08
C ILE A 272 12.26 6.15 -27.17
#